data_AF-A0A2Z6MN03-F1
#
_entry.id   AF-A0A2Z6MN03-F1
#
_cell.length_a   1.000
_cell.length_b   1.000
_cell.length_c   1.000
_cell.angle_alpha   90.00
_cell.angle_beta   90.00
_cell.angle_gamma   90.00
#
_symmetry.space_group_name_H-M   'P 1'
#
loop_
_entity.id
_entity.type
_entity.pdbx_description
1 polymer ?
#
loop_
_entity_poly.entity_id
_entity_poly.type
_entity_poly.pdbx_seq_one_letter_code
_entity_poly.pdbx_strand_id
1 'polypeptide(L)'
;MDLLRAVIIGAKGTPYHDGLFFFDVFFPSGYPNEPPLVYYHSRGLQLNPNLYPNGYVCLSLLNTWRGRGNEKWTPGVSTMLQVLVSIQGLILNAKPFFNEPLMIFKSGTYFGEAWSLKYNEDTFILSVRTMMYTMKNPPKVCF
;
A
#
# COMPACT_ATOMS: atom_id res chain seq x y z
N MET A 1 -18.86 9.71 -12.81
CA MET A 1 -17.55 10.10 -12.25
C MET A 1 -17.49 9.37 -10.94
N ASP A 2 -16.72 8.30 -10.86
CA ASP A 2 -16.73 7.47 -9.67
C ASP A 2 -15.35 7.67 -9.01
N LEU A 3 -15.34 8.52 -7.99
CA LEU A 3 -14.20 8.73 -7.12
C LEU A 3 -14.53 8.06 -5.79
N LEU A 4 -13.58 7.31 -5.26
CA LEU A 4 -13.68 6.69 -3.95
C LEU A 4 -12.44 7.05 -3.14
N ARG A 5 -12.63 7.36 -1.87
CA ARG A 5 -11.53 7.46 -0.89
C ARG A 5 -11.64 6.31 0.08
N ALA A 6 -10.55 5.59 0.26
CA ALA A 6 -10.41 4.54 1.26
C ALA A 6 -9.42 4.97 2.34
N VAL A 7 -9.70 4.55 3.57
CA VAL A 7 -8.73 4.60 4.67
C VAL A 7 -8.51 3.18 5.15
N ILE A 8 -7.24 2.76 5.24
CA ILE A 8 -6.85 1.48 5.81
C ILE A 8 -6.18 1.77 7.15
N ILE A 9 -6.65 1.08 8.19
CA ILE A 9 -6.02 1.10 9.52
C ILE A 9 -4.95 0.02 9.52
N GLY A 10 -3.72 0.39 9.87
CA GLY A 10 -2.62 -0.57 9.93
C GLY A 10 -2.87 -1.66 10.98
N ALA A 11 -2.66 -2.91 10.60
CA ALA A 11 -2.99 -4.05 11.44
C ALA A 11 -2.02 -4.20 12.63
N LYS A 12 -2.54 -4.77 13.73
CA LYS A 12 -1.73 -5.18 14.88
C LYS A 12 -0.60 -6.12 14.46
N GLY A 13 0.59 -5.90 15.01
CA GLY A 13 1.78 -6.71 14.72
C GLY A 13 2.53 -6.28 13.45
N THR A 14 2.14 -5.17 12.82
CA THR A 14 2.86 -4.55 11.71
C THR A 14 3.49 -3.22 12.18
N PRO A 15 4.54 -2.71 11.51
CA PRO A 15 5.06 -1.37 11.81
C PRO A 15 4.05 -0.25 11.49
N TYR A 16 2.90 -0.59 10.90
CA TYR A 16 1.83 0.31 10.53
C TYR A 16 0.71 0.41 11.57
N HIS A 17 0.74 -0.41 12.63
CA HIS A 17 -0.32 -0.57 13.63
C HIS A 17 -0.96 0.75 14.07
N ASP A 18 -2.29 0.82 13.99
CA ASP A 18 -3.16 1.96 14.33
C ASP A 18 -2.94 3.23 13.48
N GLY A 19 -1.99 3.21 12.54
CA GLY A 19 -1.80 4.25 11.55
C GLY A 19 -2.96 4.29 10.54
N LEU A 20 -3.28 5.50 10.06
CA LEU A 20 -4.31 5.76 9.06
C LEU A 20 -3.66 6.03 7.71
N PHE A 21 -3.93 5.17 6.73
CA PHE A 21 -3.37 5.25 5.38
C PHE A 21 -4.48 5.56 4.39
N PHE A 22 -4.44 6.75 3.78
CA PHE A 22 -5.46 7.23 2.86
C PHE A 22 -5.09 6.96 1.41
N PHE A 23 -6.08 6.46 0.67
CA PHE A 23 -5.95 6.16 -0.75
C PHE A 23 -7.11 6.81 -1.52
N ASP A 24 -6.80 7.52 -2.59
CA ASP A 24 -7.79 7.97 -3.57
C ASP A 24 -7.84 6.98 -4.72
N VAL A 25 -9.06 6.69 -5.16
CA VAL A 25 -9.37 5.71 -6.18
C VAL A 25 -10.19 6.38 -7.26
N PHE A 26 -9.72 6.26 -8.49
CA PHE A 26 -10.42 6.73 -9.67
C PHE A 26 -10.79 5.53 -10.55
N PHE A 27 -12.07 5.41 -10.87
CA PHE A 27 -12.55 4.43 -11.85
C PHE A 27 -12.56 5.10 -13.24
N PRO A 28 -11.61 4.72 -14.12
CA PRO A 28 -11.52 5.31 -15.45
C PRO A 28 -12.69 4.87 -16.34
N SER A 29 -12.88 5.52 -17.49
CA SER A 29 -13.97 5.21 -18.42
C SER A 29 -13.93 3.78 -18.97
N GLY A 30 -12.76 3.13 -18.98
CA GLY A 30 -12.62 1.74 -19.38
C GLY A 30 -12.92 0.73 -18.27
N TYR A 31 -13.20 1.16 -17.03
CA TYR A 31 -13.55 0.23 -15.94
C TYR A 31 -14.87 -0.50 -16.27
N PRO A 32 -14.98 -1.83 -16.06
CA PRO A 32 -14.02 -2.73 -15.40
C PRO A 32 -13.06 -3.47 -16.36
N ASN A 33 -12.98 -3.09 -17.63
CA ASN A 33 -12.04 -3.71 -18.58
C ASN A 33 -10.58 -3.36 -18.25
N GLU A 34 -10.35 -2.21 -17.61
CA GLU A 34 -9.08 -1.81 -17.02
C GLU A 34 -9.20 -1.64 -15.48
N PRO A 35 -8.11 -1.79 -14.71
CA PRO A 35 -8.15 -1.64 -13.26
C PRO A 35 -8.43 -0.19 -12.84
N PRO A 36 -8.88 0.03 -11.59
CA PRO A 36 -8.94 1.38 -11.03
C PRO A 36 -7.53 1.97 -10.87
N LEU A 37 -7.43 3.29 -10.90
CA LEU A 37 -6.19 4.00 -10.54
C LEU A 37 -6.22 4.30 -9.04
N VAL A 38 -5.12 3.98 -8.34
CA VAL A 38 -5.01 4.20 -6.89
C VAL A 38 -3.84 5.12 -6.59
N TYR A 39 -4.10 6.13 -5.77
CA TYR A 39 -3.13 7.11 -5.31
C TYR A 39 -3.01 7.07 -3.79
N TYR A 40 -1.80 6.88 -3.26
CA TYR A 40 -1.51 6.91 -1.84
C TYR A 40 -1.12 8.32 -1.38
N HIS A 41 -1.73 8.80 -0.30
CA HIS A 41 -1.37 10.07 0.34
C HIS A 41 -0.07 9.97 1.15
N SER A 42 1.06 9.85 0.45
CA SER A 42 2.40 9.60 1.00
C SER A 42 2.97 10.73 1.87
N ARG A 43 2.54 11.97 1.63
CA ARG A 43 3.16 13.19 2.18
C ARG A 43 4.67 13.27 1.88
N GLY A 44 5.11 12.72 0.75
CA GLY A 44 6.52 12.67 0.35
C GLY A 44 7.36 11.62 1.08
N LEU A 45 6.75 10.76 1.90
CA LEU A 45 7.44 9.71 2.64
C LEU A 45 7.33 8.35 1.93
N GLN A 46 8.38 7.54 1.99
CA GLN A 46 8.37 6.15 1.49
C GLN A 46 8.26 5.19 2.68
N LEU A 47 7.05 4.68 2.95
CA LEU A 47 6.82 3.75 4.07
C LEU A 47 6.90 2.27 3.67
N ASN A 48 6.93 1.99 2.37
CA ASN A 48 6.96 0.64 1.83
C ASN A 48 7.61 0.67 0.44
N PRO A 49 8.32 -0.38 0.01
CA PRO A 49 8.83 -0.48 -1.36
C PRO A 49 7.73 -0.33 -2.42
N ASN A 50 6.48 -0.70 -2.11
CA ASN A 50 5.34 -0.57 -3.01
C ASN A 50 4.53 0.73 -2.85
N LEU A 51 4.91 1.63 -1.92
CA LEU A 51 4.25 2.92 -1.70
C LEU A 51 5.25 4.07 -1.89
N TYR A 52 5.20 4.69 -3.05
CA TYR A 52 6.22 5.65 -3.47
C TYR A 52 5.96 7.04 -2.86
N PRO A 53 7.01 7.87 -2.68
CA PRO A 53 6.86 9.26 -2.22
C PRO A 53 5.94 10.12 -3.08
N ASN A 54 5.78 9.82 -4.36
CA ASN A 54 4.87 10.54 -5.26
C ASN A 54 3.42 10.03 -5.20
N GLY A 55 3.13 9.05 -4.34
CA GLY A 55 1.80 8.44 -4.18
C GLY A 55 1.51 7.28 -5.12
N TYR A 56 2.47 6.87 -5.96
CA TYR A 56 2.32 5.69 -6.81
C TYR A 56 2.26 4.40 -5.97
N VAL A 57 1.32 3.52 -6.30
CA VAL A 57 1.08 2.25 -5.60
C VAL A 57 1.41 1.08 -6.53
N CYS A 58 2.34 0.23 -6.13
CA CYS A 58 2.70 -0.99 -6.86
C CYS A 58 1.85 -2.18 -6.36
N LEU A 59 0.95 -2.66 -7.21
CA LEU A 59 0.17 -3.87 -6.96
C LEU A 59 -0.17 -4.54 -8.29
N SER A 60 -0.05 -5.87 -8.36
CA SER A 60 -0.30 -6.61 -9.60
C SER A 60 -1.75 -6.48 -10.09
N LEU A 61 -2.72 -6.41 -9.17
CA LEU A 61 -4.12 -6.15 -9.47
C LEU A 61 -4.37 -4.75 -10.07
N LEU A 62 -3.43 -3.82 -9.92
CA LEU A 62 -3.48 -2.49 -10.53
C LEU A 62 -2.68 -2.41 -11.82
N ASN A 63 -2.10 -3.52 -12.28
CA ASN A 63 -1.14 -3.59 -13.38
C ASN A 63 0.11 -2.70 -13.19
N THR A 64 0.40 -2.28 -11.95
CA THR A 64 1.56 -1.45 -11.58
C THR A 64 2.70 -2.27 -10.97
N TRP A 65 2.55 -3.59 -10.92
CA TRP A 65 3.57 -4.54 -10.48
C TRP A 65 3.50 -5.84 -11.26
N ARG A 66 4.58 -6.62 -11.21
CA ARG A 66 4.62 -7.96 -11.78
C ARG A 66 3.63 -8.88 -11.06
N GLY A 67 2.99 -9.75 -11.84
CA GLY A 67 2.07 -10.79 -11.37
C GLY A 67 1.75 -11.75 -12.51
N ARG A 68 1.15 -12.90 -12.22
CA ARG A 68 0.80 -13.95 -13.18
C ARG A 68 -0.66 -14.36 -13.02
N GLY A 69 -1.30 -14.71 -14.14
CA GLY A 69 -2.67 -15.23 -14.15
C GLY A 69 -3.64 -14.36 -13.35
N ASN A 70 -4.26 -14.95 -12.33
CA ASN A 70 -5.25 -14.33 -11.46
C ASN A 70 -4.70 -13.31 -10.45
N GLU A 71 -3.37 -13.11 -10.40
CA GLU A 71 -2.76 -12.01 -9.63
C GLU A 71 -2.94 -10.64 -10.32
N LYS A 72 -3.25 -10.64 -11.62
CA LYS A 72 -3.51 -9.43 -12.41
C LYS A 72 -5.01 -9.13 -12.48
N TRP A 73 -5.33 -7.87 -12.79
CA TRP A 73 -6.71 -7.44 -13.02
C TRP A 73 -7.39 -8.31 -14.08
N THR A 74 -8.54 -8.89 -13.73
CA THR A 74 -9.37 -9.70 -14.61
C THR A 74 -10.77 -9.07 -14.68
N PRO A 75 -11.17 -8.50 -15.83
CA PRO A 75 -12.50 -7.89 -15.98
C PRO A 75 -13.62 -8.84 -15.59
N GLY A 76 -14.61 -8.34 -14.83
CA GLY A 76 -15.76 -9.12 -14.35
C GLY A 76 -15.45 -10.12 -13.21
N VAL A 77 -14.20 -10.28 -12.81
CA VAL A 77 -13.78 -11.16 -11.69
C VAL A 77 -13.11 -10.36 -10.59
N SER A 78 -12.21 -9.43 -10.95
CA SER A 78 -11.50 -8.60 -9.99
C SER A 78 -12.42 -7.52 -9.39
N THR A 79 -12.20 -7.18 -8.12
CA THR A 79 -13.02 -6.23 -7.37
C THR A 79 -12.17 -5.20 -6.62
N MET A 80 -12.74 -4.04 -6.32
CA MET A 80 -12.09 -3.05 -5.46
C MET A 80 -11.81 -3.60 -4.05
N LEU A 81 -12.66 -4.52 -3.55
CA LEU A 81 -12.41 -5.20 -2.27
C LEU A 81 -11.10 -6.00 -2.30
N GLN A 82 -10.86 -6.76 -3.37
CA GLN A 82 -9.59 -7.49 -3.53
C GLN A 82 -8.40 -6.54 -3.56
N VAL A 83 -8.50 -5.39 -4.25
CA VAL A 83 -7.45 -4.36 -4.24
C VAL A 83 -7.16 -3.89 -2.81
N LEU A 84 -8.18 -3.51 -2.04
CA LEU A 84 -8.01 -3.02 -0.66
C LEU A 84 -7.43 -4.09 0.27
N VAL A 85 -7.93 -5.33 0.18
CA VAL A 85 -7.42 -6.46 0.96
C VAL A 85 -5.97 -6.79 0.57
N SER A 86 -5.62 -6.71 -0.71
CA SER A 86 -4.25 -6.88 -1.17
C SER A 86 -3.31 -5.78 -0.68
N ILE A 87 -3.74 -4.51 -0.64
CA ILE A 87 -2.95 -3.43 -0.02
C ILE A 87 -2.73 -3.74 1.47
N GLN A 88 -3.78 -4.12 2.20
CA GLN A 88 -3.67 -4.44 3.61
C GLN A 88 -2.73 -5.64 3.88
N GLY A 89 -2.89 -6.73 3.13
CA GLY A 89 -2.18 -7.99 3.39
C GLY A 89 -0.79 -8.09 2.75
N LEU A 90 -0.60 -7.51 1.56
CA LEU A 90 0.67 -7.63 0.81
C LEU A 90 1.57 -6.42 1.01
N ILE A 91 1.01 -5.22 1.13
CA ILE A 91 1.80 -3.99 1.26
C ILE A 91 2.00 -3.66 2.74
N LEU A 92 0.92 -3.46 3.50
CA LEU A 92 0.97 -3.04 4.91
C LEU A 92 1.17 -4.22 5.87
N ASN A 93 2.11 -5.11 5.55
CA ASN A 93 2.35 -6.36 6.28
C ASN A 93 3.40 -6.20 7.41
N ALA A 94 3.69 -7.29 8.13
CA ALA A 94 4.58 -7.29 9.29
C ALA A 94 6.08 -7.14 8.98
N LYS A 95 6.51 -7.46 7.75
CA LYS A 95 7.91 -7.44 7.31
C LYS A 95 8.07 -6.77 5.93
N PRO A 96 7.72 -5.47 5.81
CA PRO A 96 7.69 -4.75 4.54
C PRO A 96 9.04 -4.64 3.83
N PHE A 97 10.16 -4.86 4.53
CA PHE A 97 11.49 -4.97 3.91
C PHE A 97 11.53 -6.01 2.78
N PHE A 98 10.83 -7.14 2.97
CA PHE A 98 10.83 -8.22 1.98
C PHE A 98 9.92 -7.96 0.77
N ASN A 99 9.16 -6.86 0.78
CA ASN A 99 8.41 -6.41 -0.40
C ASN A 99 9.34 -5.87 -1.49
N GLU A 100 10.56 -5.43 -1.12
CA GLU A 100 11.58 -5.03 -2.07
C GLU A 100 12.00 -6.24 -2.93
N PRO A 101 12.01 -6.12 -4.26
CA PRO A 101 12.60 -7.10 -5.15
C PRO A 101 13.90 -7.71 -4.62
N LEU A 102 14.01 -9.04 -4.72
CA LEU A 102 15.17 -9.84 -4.31
C LEU A 102 15.38 -9.96 -2.79
N MET A 103 14.83 -9.07 -1.96
CA MET A 103 14.98 -9.18 -0.51
C MET A 103 14.26 -10.39 0.07
N ILE A 104 13.18 -10.84 -0.59
CA ILE A 104 12.46 -12.07 -0.23
C ILE A 104 13.38 -13.29 -0.09
N PHE A 105 14.45 -13.40 -0.89
CA PHE A 105 15.40 -14.51 -0.82
C PHE A 105 16.27 -14.49 0.44
N LYS A 106 16.24 -13.39 1.21
CA LYS A 106 16.94 -13.24 2.49
C LYS A 106 16.02 -13.54 3.68
N SER A 107 14.73 -13.76 3.45
CA SER A 107 13.77 -14.11 4.50
C SER A 107 14.21 -15.38 5.24
N GLY A 108 14.11 -15.38 6.57
CA GLY A 108 14.57 -16.48 7.41
C GLY A 108 16.09 -16.57 7.63
N THR A 109 16.91 -15.78 6.93
CA THR A 109 18.35 -15.70 7.22
C THR A 109 18.61 -14.75 8.40
N TYR A 110 19.65 -15.00 9.19
CA TYR A 110 20.00 -14.14 10.33
C TYR A 110 20.11 -12.66 9.94
N PHE A 111 20.85 -12.36 8.87
CA PHE A 111 21.02 -10.97 8.40
C PHE A 111 19.74 -10.39 7.80
N GLY A 112 18.97 -11.17 7.03
CA GLY A 112 17.72 -10.68 6.44
C GLY A 112 16.67 -10.32 7.49
N GLU A 113 16.56 -11.13 8.55
CA GLU A 113 15.68 -10.86 9.68
C GLU A 113 16.14 -9.64 10.48
N ALA A 114 17.44 -9.48 10.72
CA ALA A 114 17.99 -8.30 11.38
C ALA A 114 17.72 -7.01 10.57
N TRP A 115 17.88 -7.04 9.25
CA TRP A 115 17.56 -5.91 8.38
C TRP A 115 16.07 -5.61 8.32
N SER A 116 15.22 -6.65 8.28
CA SER A 116 13.77 -6.46 8.35
C SER A 116 13.35 -5.79 9.66
N LEU A 117 13.97 -6.16 10.79
CA LEU A 117 13.68 -5.52 12.07
C LEU A 117 14.08 -4.04 12.03
N LYS A 118 15.26 -3.74 11.48
CA LYS A 118 15.70 -2.35 11.36
C LYS A 118 14.77 -1.52 10.48
N TYR A 119 14.36 -2.07 9.35
CA TYR A 119 13.40 -1.43 8.45
C TYR A 119 12.04 -1.19 9.12
N ASN A 120 11.59 -2.10 9.99
CA ASN A 120 10.35 -1.94 10.75
C ASN A 120 10.42 -0.76 11.73
N GLU A 121 11.55 -0.56 12.42
CA GLU A 121 11.74 0.61 13.30
C GLU A 121 11.59 1.91 12.52
N ASP A 122 12.26 2.01 11.38
CA ASP A 122 12.25 3.21 10.55
C ASP A 122 10.84 3.43 9.96
N THR A 123 10.16 2.37 9.53
CA THR A 123 8.79 2.40 9.01
C THR A 123 7.80 2.87 10.08
N PHE A 124 7.95 2.41 11.33
CA PHE A 124 7.11 2.85 12.44
C PHE A 124 7.26 4.36 12.70
N ILE A 125 8.49 4.87 12.72
CA ILE A 125 8.75 6.31 12.87
C ILE A 125 8.09 7.10 11.72
N LEU A 126 8.19 6.60 10.49
CA LEU A 126 7.53 7.22 9.34
C LEU A 126 6.00 7.16 9.43
N SER A 127 5.43 6.05 9.91
CA SER A 127 3.98 5.90 10.16
C SER A 127 3.47 6.96 11.14
N VAL A 128 4.18 7.16 12.25
CA VAL A 128 3.86 8.22 13.24
C VAL A 128 3.97 9.62 12.61
N ARG A 129 4.99 9.88 11.79
CA ARG A 129 5.11 11.16 11.05
C ARG A 129 3.94 11.37 10.09
N THR A 130 3.54 10.35 9.32
CA THR A 130 2.36 10.40 8.45
C THR A 130 1.12 10.74 9.26
N MET A 131 0.91 10.12 10.42
CA MET A 131 -0.21 10.43 11.31
C MET A 131 -0.20 11.89 11.77
N MET A 132 0.97 12.41 12.17
CA MET A 132 1.11 13.83 12.53
C MET A 132 0.76 14.77 11.37
N TYR A 133 1.15 14.44 10.13
CA TYR A 133 0.78 15.21 8.94
C TYR A 133 -0.72 15.16 8.65
N THR A 134 -1.35 13.99 8.83
CA THR A 134 -2.79 13.79 8.66
C THR A 134 -3.58 14.56 9.71
N MET A 135 -3.18 14.53 10.98
CA MET A 135 -3.85 15.30 12.04
C MET A 135 -3.73 16.81 11.83
N LYS A 136 -2.58 17.29 11.35
CA LYS A 136 -2.39 18.72 11.05
C LYS A 136 -3.15 19.18 9.81
N ASN A 137 -3.33 18.29 8.83
CA ASN A 137 -3.98 18.58 7.56
C ASN A 137 -4.87 17.40 7.17
N PRO A 138 -6.05 17.25 7.80
CA PRO A 138 -6.94 16.15 7.54
C PRO A 138 -7.45 16.22 6.09
N PRO A 139 -7.62 15.07 5.41
CA PRO A 139 -8.18 15.05 4.06
C PRO A 139 -9.58 15.68 4.07
N LYS A 140 -9.82 16.67 3.20
CA LYS A 140 -11.14 17.28 3.05
C LYS A 140 -12.09 16.26 2.42
N VAL A 141 -13.30 16.15 2.95
CA VAL A 141 -14.40 15.42 2.29
C VAL A 141 -14.98 16.35 1.24
N CYS A 142 -14.74 16.04 -0.04
CA CYS A 142 -15.40 16.75 -1.14
C CYS A 142 -16.75 16.04 -1.38
N PHE A 143 -17.85 16.75 -1.14
CA PHE A 143 -19.20 16.36 -1.55
C PHE A 143 -19.51 17.01 -2.89
#